data_AF-A0A537VH96-F1
#
_entry.id   AF-A0A537VH96-F1
#
_cell.length_a   1.000
_cell.length_b   1.000
_cell.length_c   1.000
_cell.angle_alpha   90.00
_cell.angle_beta   90.00
_cell.angle_gamma   90.00
#
_symmetry.space_group_name_H-M   'P 1'
#
loop_
_entity.id
_entity.type
_entity.pdbx_description
1 polymer ?
#
loop_
_entity_poly.entity_id
_entity_poly.type
_entity_poly.pdbx_seq_one_letter_code
_entity_poly.pdbx_strand_id
1 'polypeptide(L)'
;MDASPKRHPIRTGLLLLFSSGLLAATGSAASAVPAVGGSAPPWHPILGGYPTRTATRPDGVTGGNLLYHGGPVMHQSKSYAIYWVPSGRSIVSGYRSTINSYFTAAARDSGGSQNVYSTLTQYYDSGGPIAYAQTFGGSTTATDPFPRNGCPPYGGLPVCITDAQVLAEIRRVMTAKSWAGGPTHAFFLFLPKGVGTCEDAGGTGCAFSSFCAYHSWSGMGATEVRYANMPYADTRPEACGTGQRPNNSDADDTLNVTSHEHREMINDPNGNAWYDAYGNEGSDKCAWRFGTPLGRTATGTYNQVISSHVYWLQEEWSNARSGCVQRGV
;
A
#
# COMPACT_ATOMS: atom_id res chain seq x y z
N MET A 1 37.41 -70.19 -56.89
CA MET A 1 35.94 -70.10 -56.83
C MET A 1 35.63 -68.69 -56.37
N ASP A 2 34.78 -68.01 -57.14
CA ASP A 2 34.15 -66.68 -56.99
C ASP A 2 34.94 -65.36 -57.10
N ALA A 3 34.92 -64.83 -58.33
CA ALA A 3 34.34 -63.54 -58.76
C ALA A 3 34.83 -62.18 -58.18
N SER A 4 35.81 -61.57 -58.86
CA SER A 4 35.77 -60.30 -59.65
C SER A 4 34.51 -59.36 -59.57
N PRO A 5 34.54 -58.08 -60.07
CA PRO A 5 35.60 -57.03 -60.12
C PRO A 5 35.09 -55.55 -59.96
N LYS A 6 36.01 -54.58 -60.17
CA LYS A 6 35.88 -53.23 -60.84
C LYS A 6 36.21 -52.03 -59.94
N ARG A 7 37.39 -51.40 -60.08
CA ARG A 7 37.88 -50.38 -61.07
C ARG A 7 37.59 -48.92 -60.64
N HIS A 8 38.67 -48.25 -60.16
CA HIS A 8 39.23 -46.91 -60.55
C HIS A 8 38.36 -45.62 -60.50
N PRO A 9 38.97 -44.40 -60.58
CA PRO A 9 40.12 -43.81 -59.86
C PRO A 9 39.82 -42.34 -59.38
N ILE A 10 40.86 -41.56 -59.04
CA ILE A 10 41.10 -40.11 -59.31
C ILE A 10 41.47 -39.24 -58.09
N ARG A 11 42.65 -38.60 -58.26
CA ARG A 11 43.31 -37.56 -57.46
C ARG A 11 42.71 -36.18 -57.73
N THR A 12 42.71 -35.29 -56.74
CA THR A 12 43.05 -33.83 -56.78
C THR A 12 42.65 -33.23 -55.42
N GLY A 13 43.23 -32.18 -54.86
CA GLY A 13 44.13 -31.14 -55.32
C GLY A 13 43.96 -29.96 -54.35
N LEU A 14 45.07 -29.41 -53.87
CA LEU A 14 45.18 -28.30 -52.91
C LEU A 14 44.75 -26.97 -53.55
N LEU A 15 44.01 -26.12 -52.83
CA LEU A 15 43.91 -24.69 -53.13
C LEU A 15 43.71 -23.85 -51.86
N LEU A 16 44.72 -23.04 -51.55
CA LEU A 16 44.69 -21.92 -50.62
C LEU A 16 44.00 -20.72 -51.28
N LEU A 17 43.09 -20.05 -50.57
CA LEU A 17 42.60 -18.72 -50.93
C LEU A 17 42.61 -17.80 -49.72
N PHE A 18 43.32 -16.69 -49.90
CA PHE A 18 43.36 -15.49 -49.08
C PHE A 18 41.96 -14.92 -48.86
N SER A 19 41.63 -14.56 -47.62
CA SER A 19 40.45 -13.75 -47.29
C SER A 19 40.89 -12.40 -46.73
N SER A 20 40.66 -11.37 -47.55
CA SER A 20 40.80 -9.96 -47.21
C SER A 20 39.73 -9.54 -46.19
N GLY A 21 40.14 -8.73 -45.21
CA GLY A 21 39.27 -8.24 -44.14
C GLY A 21 38.15 -7.32 -44.63
N LEU A 22 36.94 -7.60 -44.16
CA LEU A 22 35.82 -6.66 -44.09
C LEU A 22 35.66 -6.24 -42.62
N LEU A 23 35.88 -4.96 -42.31
CA LEU A 23 35.41 -4.36 -41.07
C LEU A 23 33.88 -4.31 -41.11
N ALA A 24 33.22 -5.19 -40.37
CA ALA A 24 31.81 -5.03 -40.05
C ALA A 24 31.67 -4.03 -38.89
N ALA A 25 31.24 -2.81 -39.20
CA ALA A 25 30.75 -1.87 -38.21
C ALA A 25 29.43 -2.44 -37.64
N THR A 26 29.47 -3.00 -36.43
CA THR A 26 28.26 -3.38 -35.69
C THR A 26 27.60 -2.12 -35.14
N GLY A 27 26.76 -1.49 -35.96
CA GLY A 27 25.78 -0.54 -35.47
C GLY A 27 24.88 -1.24 -34.45
N SER A 28 25.01 -0.88 -33.19
CA SER A 28 24.07 -1.31 -32.15
C SER A 28 22.72 -0.64 -32.45
N ALA A 29 21.85 -1.34 -33.17
CA ALA A 29 20.45 -0.97 -33.25
C ALA A 29 19.88 -1.13 -31.83
N ALA A 30 19.75 -0.01 -31.12
CA ALA A 30 18.92 0.05 -29.93
C ALA A 30 17.52 -0.44 -30.33
N SER A 31 17.16 -1.64 -29.89
CA SER A 31 15.81 -2.16 -30.06
C SER A 31 14.89 -1.25 -29.27
N ALA A 32 14.27 -0.29 -29.96
CA ALA A 32 13.15 0.46 -29.43
C ALA A 32 12.06 -0.56 -29.09
N VAL A 33 11.80 -0.73 -27.79
CA VAL A 33 10.66 -1.49 -27.31
C VAL A 33 9.42 -0.80 -27.90
N PRO A 34 8.57 -1.50 -28.68
CA PRO A 34 7.36 -0.88 -29.17
C PRO A 34 6.50 -0.51 -27.97
N ALA A 35 6.10 0.77 -27.89
CA ALA A 35 5.12 1.22 -26.94
C ALA A 35 3.83 0.43 -27.22
N VAL A 36 3.56 -0.57 -26.38
CA VAL A 36 2.26 -1.24 -26.36
C VAL A 36 1.27 -0.17 -25.94
N GLY A 37 0.52 0.34 -26.92
CA GLY A 37 -0.70 1.11 -26.71
C GLY A 37 -1.74 0.20 -26.06
N GLY A 38 -1.54 -0.10 -24.79
CA GLY A 38 -2.59 -0.56 -23.90
C GLY A 38 -3.21 0.70 -23.30
N SER A 39 -4.52 0.85 -23.44
CA SER A 39 -5.30 1.70 -22.56
C SER A 39 -4.83 1.47 -21.13
N ALA A 40 -4.39 2.54 -20.46
CA ALA A 40 -4.10 2.49 -19.03
C ALA A 40 -5.31 1.85 -18.33
N PRO A 41 -5.14 0.90 -17.41
CA PRO A 41 -6.26 0.38 -16.63
C PRO A 41 -7.00 1.57 -16.00
N PRO A 42 -8.34 1.51 -15.90
CA PRO A 42 -9.11 2.64 -15.41
C PRO A 42 -8.55 3.10 -14.06
N TRP A 43 -8.17 4.37 -14.03
CA TRP A 43 -7.91 5.10 -12.81
C TRP A 43 -9.17 5.04 -11.95
N HIS A 44 -9.07 4.46 -10.76
CA HIS A 44 -10.14 4.54 -9.77
C HIS A 44 -9.82 5.75 -8.86
N PRO A 45 -10.79 6.64 -8.58
CA PRO A 45 -10.61 7.70 -7.57
C PRO A 45 -10.21 7.05 -6.24
N ILE A 46 -9.56 7.81 -5.34
CA ILE A 46 -9.33 7.36 -3.96
C ILE A 46 -10.65 6.80 -3.41
N LEU A 47 -10.61 5.55 -2.95
CA LEU A 47 -11.81 4.77 -2.62
C LEU A 47 -12.34 5.15 -1.23
N GLY A 48 -11.42 5.30 -0.30
CA GLY A 48 -11.59 5.77 1.07
C GLY A 48 -10.23 6.23 1.60
N GLY A 49 -10.24 7.14 2.56
CA GLY A 49 -8.99 7.63 3.10
C GLY A 49 -9.20 8.49 4.32
N TYR A 50 -8.28 8.36 5.28
CA TYR A 50 -8.38 9.06 6.54
C TYR A 50 -8.38 10.58 6.32
N PRO A 51 -9.50 11.29 6.59
CA PRO A 51 -9.59 12.71 6.29
C PRO A 51 -8.77 13.55 7.27
N THR A 52 -8.30 14.71 6.84
CA THR A 52 -7.75 15.71 7.79
C THR A 52 -8.81 16.14 8.80
N ARG A 53 -8.40 16.64 9.97
CA ARG A 53 -9.32 17.15 11.01
C ARG A 53 -10.35 18.16 10.48
N THR A 54 -9.99 18.96 9.48
CA THR A 54 -10.87 19.96 8.87
C THR A 54 -11.70 19.42 7.71
N ALA A 55 -11.31 18.29 7.13
CA ALA A 55 -12.05 17.61 6.06
C ALA A 55 -12.97 16.49 6.60
N THR A 56 -12.96 16.22 7.91
CA THR A 56 -13.85 15.24 8.52
C THR A 56 -15.30 15.58 8.26
N ARG A 57 -16.06 14.60 7.78
CA ARG A 57 -17.51 14.73 7.71
C ARG A 57 -18.09 14.61 9.14
N PRO A 58 -18.88 15.58 9.63
CA PRO A 58 -19.42 15.57 11.00
C PRO A 58 -20.23 14.30 11.35
N ASP A 59 -20.76 13.65 10.32
CA ASP A 59 -21.86 12.70 10.42
C ASP A 59 -21.55 11.34 9.75
N GLY A 60 -20.30 10.86 9.77
CA GLY A 60 -19.99 9.51 9.27
C GLY A 60 -20.92 8.41 9.84
N VAL A 61 -21.46 8.61 11.04
CA VAL A 61 -22.42 7.70 11.71
C VAL A 61 -23.85 7.76 11.12
N THR A 62 -24.28 8.86 10.48
CA THR A 62 -25.67 9.04 10.04
C THR A 62 -26.04 8.21 8.81
N GLY A 63 -25.05 7.68 8.10
CA GLY A 63 -25.26 6.78 6.96
C GLY A 63 -25.84 5.41 7.29
N GLY A 64 -26.07 5.11 8.57
CA GLY A 64 -26.53 3.80 9.01
C GLY A 64 -25.44 2.74 8.89
N ASN A 65 -25.84 1.46 8.86
CA ASN A 65 -24.92 0.34 8.71
C ASN A 65 -24.29 0.30 7.31
N LEU A 66 -23.10 -0.30 7.21
CA LEU A 66 -22.50 -0.64 5.91
C LEU A 66 -23.39 -1.65 5.18
N LEU A 67 -23.46 -1.50 3.87
CA LEU A 67 -24.16 -2.40 2.96
C LEU A 67 -23.13 -3.19 2.15
N TYR A 68 -23.46 -4.44 1.81
CA TYR A 68 -22.63 -5.24 0.90
C TYR A 68 -23.01 -4.96 -0.55
N HIS A 69 -22.04 -4.59 -1.38
CA HIS A 69 -22.23 -4.19 -2.78
C HIS A 69 -21.70 -5.21 -3.80
N GLY A 70 -21.30 -6.40 -3.33
CA GLY A 70 -20.96 -7.54 -4.19
C GLY A 70 -19.48 -7.69 -4.54
N GLY A 71 -18.63 -6.75 -4.12
CA GLY A 71 -17.17 -6.81 -4.28
C GLY A 71 -16.48 -7.80 -3.33
N PRO A 72 -15.22 -8.15 -3.61
CA PRO A 72 -14.47 -9.09 -2.78
C PRO A 72 -14.05 -8.46 -1.45
N VAL A 73 -13.77 -9.31 -0.44
CA VAL A 73 -13.05 -8.91 0.78
C VAL A 73 -11.71 -9.64 0.87
N MET A 74 -10.78 -9.12 1.69
CA MET A 74 -9.58 -9.86 2.05
C MET A 74 -9.86 -10.77 3.25
N HIS A 75 -10.21 -12.05 3.02
CA HIS A 75 -10.39 -13.01 4.13
C HIS A 75 -9.14 -13.15 5.02
N GLN A 76 -7.98 -12.95 4.40
CA GLN A 76 -6.67 -12.85 5.03
C GLN A 76 -5.86 -11.75 4.36
N SER A 77 -4.98 -11.10 5.12
CA SER A 77 -4.12 -10.02 4.61
C SER A 77 -2.64 -10.30 4.89
N LYS A 78 -1.80 -10.02 3.90
CA LYS A 78 -0.35 -10.02 4.01
C LYS A 78 0.18 -8.62 3.73
N SER A 79 0.59 -7.92 4.78
CA SER A 79 1.05 -6.54 4.70
C SER A 79 2.54 -6.46 4.39
N TYR A 80 2.95 -5.50 3.58
CA TYR A 80 4.34 -5.16 3.29
C TYR A 80 4.56 -3.67 3.52
N ALA A 81 5.64 -3.31 4.21
CA ALA A 81 5.99 -1.90 4.47
C ALA A 81 7.15 -1.43 3.60
N ILE A 82 6.93 -0.38 2.82
CA ILE A 82 7.91 0.26 1.95
C ILE A 82 8.19 1.65 2.53
N TYR A 83 9.40 1.88 3.02
CA TYR A 83 9.83 3.20 3.46
C TYR A 83 10.61 3.88 2.34
N TRP A 84 9.99 4.81 1.61
CA TRP A 84 10.66 5.51 0.51
C TRP A 84 11.41 6.71 1.04
N VAL A 85 12.69 6.55 1.38
CA VAL A 85 13.52 7.57 2.02
C VAL A 85 14.78 7.82 1.17
N PRO A 86 14.70 8.71 0.16
CA PRO A 86 15.84 9.06 -0.66
C PRO A 86 16.95 9.76 0.13
N SER A 87 18.14 9.86 -0.47
CA SER A 87 19.26 10.64 0.09
C SER A 87 18.85 12.07 0.43
N GLY A 88 19.30 12.57 1.58
CA GLY A 88 18.94 13.91 2.09
C GLY A 88 17.56 13.99 2.74
N ARG A 89 16.81 12.88 2.82
CA ARG A 89 15.57 12.76 3.59
C ARG A 89 15.80 11.92 4.84
N SER A 90 14.97 12.13 5.85
CA SER A 90 15.01 11.38 7.09
C SER A 90 13.61 11.10 7.63
N ILE A 91 13.55 10.05 8.42
CA ILE A 91 12.47 9.71 9.33
C ILE A 91 13.10 9.62 10.73
N VAL A 92 12.31 9.86 11.78
CA VAL A 92 12.85 9.79 13.14
C VAL A 92 13.35 8.38 13.47
N SER A 93 14.33 8.30 14.38
CA SER A 93 14.78 7.02 14.91
C SER A 93 13.61 6.24 15.51
N GLY A 94 13.56 4.93 15.30
CA GLY A 94 12.48 4.09 15.79
C GLY A 94 11.19 4.11 14.96
N TYR A 95 11.03 5.01 13.97
CA TYR A 95 9.81 5.09 13.15
C TYR A 95 9.48 3.76 12.45
N ARG A 96 10.46 3.20 11.72
CA ARG A 96 10.31 1.91 11.01
C ARG A 96 10.05 0.74 11.95
N SER A 97 10.77 0.66 13.06
CA SER A 97 10.60 -0.45 14.01
C SER A 97 9.23 -0.37 14.67
N THR A 98 8.72 0.82 14.97
CA THR A 98 7.38 1.01 15.54
C THR A 98 6.29 0.53 14.57
N ILE A 99 6.37 0.91 13.29
CA ILE A 99 5.42 0.45 12.26
C ILE A 99 5.55 -1.05 11.98
N ASN A 100 6.77 -1.58 11.88
CA ASN A 100 6.98 -3.01 11.69
C ASN A 100 6.47 -3.83 12.88
N SER A 101 6.63 -3.33 14.11
CA SER A 101 6.09 -3.95 15.32
C SER A 101 4.57 -3.96 15.30
N TYR A 102 3.92 -2.91 14.79
CA TYR A 102 2.46 -2.88 14.61
C TYR A 102 1.97 -4.01 13.70
N PHE A 103 2.49 -4.11 12.47
CA PHE A 103 2.08 -5.19 11.55
C PHE A 103 2.41 -6.59 12.10
N THR A 104 3.56 -6.73 12.78
CA THR A 104 3.94 -8.00 13.41
C THR A 104 3.00 -8.35 14.58
N ALA A 105 2.62 -7.37 15.39
CA ALA A 105 1.70 -7.56 16.51
C ALA A 105 0.29 -7.91 16.01
N ALA A 106 -0.21 -7.20 15.00
CA ALA A 106 -1.52 -7.46 14.41
C ALA A 106 -1.59 -8.87 13.79
N ALA A 107 -0.50 -9.33 13.16
CA ALA A 107 -0.36 -10.71 12.69
C ALA A 107 -0.38 -11.74 13.82
N ARG A 108 0.31 -11.47 14.94
CA ARG A 108 0.34 -12.37 16.12
C ARG A 108 -1.03 -12.49 16.81
N ASP A 109 -1.81 -11.43 16.79
CA ASP A 109 -3.14 -11.36 17.41
C ASP A 109 -4.28 -11.86 16.50
N SER A 110 -3.96 -12.34 15.30
CA SER A 110 -4.94 -12.91 14.36
C SER A 110 -5.89 -13.89 15.05
N GLY A 111 -7.18 -13.79 14.72
CA GLY A 111 -8.26 -14.58 15.32
C GLY A 111 -8.71 -14.12 16.72
N GLY A 112 -8.07 -13.09 17.30
CA GLY A 112 -8.49 -12.50 18.56
C GLY A 112 -9.74 -11.62 18.47
N SER A 113 -10.26 -11.18 19.62
CA SER A 113 -11.46 -10.34 19.74
C SER A 113 -11.23 -9.01 20.44
N GLN A 114 -9.97 -8.64 20.69
CA GLN A 114 -9.63 -7.58 21.65
C GLN A 114 -9.11 -6.28 21.03
N ASN A 115 -9.11 -6.17 19.71
CA ASN A 115 -8.59 -5.00 18.99
C ASN A 115 -9.44 -4.61 17.78
N VAL A 116 -9.11 -3.48 17.16
CA VAL A 116 -9.81 -2.92 15.98
C VAL A 116 -10.06 -3.92 14.84
N TYR A 117 -9.13 -4.84 14.56
CA TYR A 117 -9.27 -5.80 13.47
C TYR A 117 -10.32 -6.87 13.75
N SER A 118 -10.62 -7.17 15.01
CA SER A 118 -11.69 -8.10 15.35
C SER A 118 -13.09 -7.62 14.95
N THR A 119 -13.26 -6.32 14.66
CA THR A 119 -14.50 -5.81 14.09
C THR A 119 -14.72 -6.28 12.65
N LEU A 120 -13.69 -6.72 11.94
CA LEU A 120 -13.80 -7.10 10.54
C LEU A 120 -14.57 -8.41 10.33
N THR A 121 -14.64 -9.28 11.32
CA THR A 121 -15.19 -10.64 11.21
C THR A 121 -16.68 -10.70 10.92
N GLN A 122 -17.38 -9.57 11.04
CA GLN A 122 -18.79 -9.43 10.67
C GLN A 122 -19.02 -9.18 9.18
N TYR A 123 -17.98 -8.78 8.44
CA TYR A 123 -18.06 -8.53 7.00
C TYR A 123 -17.61 -9.76 6.22
N TYR A 124 -18.11 -9.88 4.99
CA TYR A 124 -18.01 -11.09 4.18
C TYR A 124 -18.13 -10.79 2.69
N ASP A 125 -17.76 -11.77 1.87
CA ASP A 125 -18.18 -11.85 0.47
C ASP A 125 -18.80 -13.23 0.18
N SER A 126 -18.90 -13.62 -1.09
CA SER A 126 -19.42 -14.94 -1.48
C SER A 126 -18.55 -16.12 -1.04
N GLY A 127 -17.28 -15.89 -0.70
CA GLY A 127 -16.35 -16.87 -0.13
C GLY A 127 -16.49 -17.05 1.39
N GLY A 128 -17.26 -16.19 2.07
CA GLY A 128 -17.52 -16.26 3.52
C GLY A 128 -17.03 -15.03 4.30
N PRO A 129 -16.98 -15.10 5.64
CA PRO A 129 -16.57 -13.97 6.46
C PRO A 129 -15.06 -13.72 6.42
N ILE A 130 -14.67 -12.50 6.78
CA ILE A 130 -13.29 -12.14 7.05
C ILE A 130 -12.82 -12.86 8.32
N ALA A 131 -11.65 -13.49 8.30
CA ALA A 131 -11.20 -14.35 9.40
C ALA A 131 -10.40 -13.64 10.49
N TYR A 132 -10.11 -12.34 10.34
CA TYR A 132 -9.02 -11.65 11.04
C TYR A 132 -7.72 -12.48 11.01
N ALA A 133 -7.26 -12.81 9.81
CA ALA A 133 -6.04 -13.56 9.57
C ALA A 133 -4.99 -12.65 8.90
N GLN A 134 -4.05 -12.15 9.67
CA GLN A 134 -3.02 -11.22 9.19
C GLN A 134 -1.62 -11.83 9.25
N THR A 135 -0.79 -11.46 8.28
CA THR A 135 0.63 -11.79 8.25
C THR A 135 1.44 -10.56 7.85
N PHE A 136 2.67 -10.46 8.34
CA PHE A 136 3.59 -9.43 7.91
C PHE A 136 4.62 -10.03 6.94
N GLY A 137 4.54 -9.62 5.68
CA GLY A 137 5.44 -10.08 4.60
C GLY A 137 6.84 -9.47 4.66
N GLY A 138 7.04 -8.46 5.53
CA GLY A 138 8.31 -7.80 5.78
C GLY A 138 8.31 -6.34 5.34
N SER A 139 9.49 -5.74 5.45
CA SER A 139 9.68 -4.33 5.09
C SER A 139 10.97 -4.11 4.30
N THR A 140 11.02 -3.00 3.57
CA THR A 140 12.26 -2.51 2.95
C THR A 140 12.33 -0.99 3.00
N THR A 141 13.55 -0.45 2.90
CA THR A 141 13.77 0.98 2.65
C THR A 141 14.22 1.15 1.22
N ALA A 142 13.43 1.90 0.45
CA ALA A 142 13.80 2.32 -0.89
C ALA A 142 14.50 3.68 -0.80
N THR A 143 15.69 3.78 -1.38
CA THR A 143 16.53 4.99 -1.33
C THR A 143 16.60 5.72 -2.67
N ASP A 144 15.86 5.23 -3.65
CA ASP A 144 15.80 5.79 -4.98
C ASP A 144 15.32 7.24 -4.94
N PRO A 145 15.92 8.16 -5.71
CA PRO A 145 15.48 9.54 -5.75
C PRO A 145 13.99 9.66 -6.04
N PHE A 146 13.33 10.64 -5.42
CA PHE A 146 12.00 11.01 -5.88
C PHE A 146 12.06 11.41 -7.36
N PRO A 147 11.03 11.05 -8.15
CA PRO A 147 10.88 11.62 -9.49
C PRO A 147 10.70 13.14 -9.39
N ARG A 148 10.73 13.82 -10.55
CA ARG A 148 10.26 15.22 -10.61
C ARG A 148 8.86 15.30 -10.03
N ASN A 149 8.56 16.39 -9.31
CA ASN A 149 7.22 16.66 -8.79
C ASN A 149 6.15 16.37 -9.85
N GLY A 150 5.23 15.47 -9.50
CA GLY A 150 4.12 15.11 -10.37
C GLY A 150 2.98 16.13 -10.31
N CYS A 151 2.96 16.96 -9.27
CA CYS A 151 1.96 17.99 -8.99
C CYS A 151 2.61 19.30 -8.50
N PRO A 152 1.89 20.44 -8.51
CA PRO A 152 2.42 21.70 -7.98
C PRO A 152 2.77 21.58 -6.49
N PRO A 153 3.91 22.15 -6.03
CA PRO A 153 4.16 22.33 -4.60
C PRO A 153 3.03 23.08 -3.91
N TYR A 154 2.67 22.68 -2.69
CA TYR A 154 1.55 23.25 -1.93
C TYR A 154 1.85 23.24 -0.43
N GLY A 155 1.17 24.10 0.34
CA GLY A 155 1.25 24.06 1.81
C GLY A 155 2.67 24.14 2.38
N GLY A 156 3.60 24.80 1.69
CA GLY A 156 5.02 24.87 2.07
C GLY A 156 5.81 23.57 1.85
N LEU A 157 5.23 22.55 1.19
CA LEU A 157 5.87 21.29 0.86
C LEU A 157 6.52 21.42 -0.53
N PRO A 158 7.86 21.37 -0.64
CA PRO A 158 8.55 21.57 -1.91
C PRO A 158 8.48 20.34 -2.83
N VAL A 159 8.16 19.17 -2.28
CA VAL A 159 8.01 17.92 -3.04
C VAL A 159 6.56 17.49 -3.04
N CYS A 160 6.07 17.15 -4.23
CA CYS A 160 4.70 16.71 -4.48
C CYS A 160 4.72 15.44 -5.34
N ILE A 161 4.33 14.32 -4.75
CA ILE A 161 4.28 13.01 -5.41
C ILE A 161 2.83 12.67 -5.73
N THR A 162 2.52 12.28 -6.96
CA THR A 162 1.16 11.86 -7.32
C THR A 162 0.92 10.40 -6.98
N ASP A 163 -0.35 9.97 -6.89
CA ASP A 163 -0.71 8.57 -6.76
C ASP A 163 -0.04 7.68 -7.83
N ALA A 164 0.02 8.17 -9.08
CA ALA A 164 0.74 7.50 -10.18
C ALA A 164 2.19 7.15 -9.82
N GLN A 165 2.87 8.09 -9.16
CA GLN A 165 4.26 7.96 -8.76
C GLN A 165 4.40 7.06 -7.53
N VAL A 166 3.45 7.10 -6.60
CA VAL A 166 3.37 6.14 -5.47
C VAL A 166 3.25 4.72 -6.00
N LEU A 167 2.26 4.43 -6.86
CA LEU A 167 2.06 3.10 -7.43
C LEU A 167 3.25 2.63 -8.28
N ALA A 168 3.87 3.54 -9.04
CA ALA A 168 5.08 3.22 -9.81
C ALA A 168 6.24 2.79 -8.89
N GLU A 169 6.44 3.48 -7.77
CA GLU A 169 7.48 3.11 -6.80
C GLU A 169 7.18 1.77 -6.12
N ILE A 170 5.93 1.53 -5.74
CA ILE A 170 5.51 0.24 -5.16
C ILE A 170 5.84 -0.90 -6.13
N ARG A 171 5.47 -0.79 -7.41
CA ARG A 171 5.76 -1.80 -8.43
C ARG A 171 7.25 -2.03 -8.65
N ARG A 172 8.06 -0.97 -8.59
CA ARG A 172 9.53 -1.05 -8.69
C ARG A 172 10.10 -1.82 -7.51
N VAL A 173 9.66 -1.51 -6.28
CA VAL A 173 10.08 -2.21 -5.08
C VAL A 173 9.62 -3.66 -5.08
N MET A 174 8.38 -3.95 -5.50
CA MET A 174 7.87 -5.32 -5.65
C MET A 174 8.77 -6.13 -6.58
N THR A 175 9.16 -5.58 -7.73
CA THR A 175 10.11 -6.21 -8.66
C THR A 175 11.45 -6.48 -7.98
N ALA A 176 12.04 -5.45 -7.33
CA ALA A 176 13.35 -5.55 -6.69
C ALA A 176 13.40 -6.53 -5.51
N LYS A 177 12.27 -6.71 -4.81
CA LYS A 177 12.12 -7.62 -3.66
C LYS A 177 11.55 -8.98 -4.04
N SER A 178 11.18 -9.18 -5.30
CA SER A 178 10.41 -10.35 -5.76
C SER A 178 9.14 -10.57 -4.93
N TRP A 179 8.48 -9.49 -4.53
CA TRP A 179 7.18 -9.55 -3.87
C TRP A 179 6.07 -9.66 -4.92
N ALA A 180 5.19 -10.64 -4.74
CA ALA A 180 4.03 -10.83 -5.61
C ALA A 180 2.87 -9.93 -5.18
N GLY A 181 2.03 -9.52 -6.13
CA GLY A 181 0.72 -8.95 -5.84
C GLY A 181 -0.29 -10.04 -5.47
N GLY A 182 -1.58 -9.68 -5.51
CA GLY A 182 -2.67 -10.63 -5.36
C GLY A 182 -3.81 -10.16 -4.46
N PRO A 183 -4.92 -10.93 -4.41
CA PRO A 183 -6.14 -10.62 -3.68
C PRO A 183 -5.94 -10.37 -2.18
N THR A 184 -4.85 -10.87 -1.61
CA THR A 184 -4.56 -10.87 -0.16
C THR A 184 -3.33 -10.04 0.21
N HIS A 185 -2.71 -9.32 -0.74
CA HIS A 185 -1.47 -8.59 -0.50
C HIS A 185 -1.74 -7.09 -0.38
N ALA A 186 -1.20 -6.47 0.67
CA ALA A 186 -1.38 -5.06 1.00
C ALA A 186 -0.02 -4.35 1.08
N PHE A 187 0.21 -3.33 0.25
CA PHE A 187 1.48 -2.61 0.19
C PHE A 187 1.36 -1.20 0.76
N PHE A 188 2.04 -0.91 1.86
CA PHE A 188 2.01 0.41 2.49
C PHE A 188 3.29 1.17 2.13
N LEU A 189 3.16 2.27 1.38
CA LEU A 189 4.28 3.14 1.06
C LEU A 189 4.30 4.34 2.01
N PHE A 190 5.30 4.36 2.89
CA PHE A 190 5.56 5.41 3.86
C PHE A 190 6.56 6.43 3.30
N LEU A 191 6.14 7.68 3.25
CA LEU A 191 6.98 8.81 2.85
C LEU A 191 7.68 9.44 4.06
N PRO A 192 8.81 10.15 3.86
CA PRO A 192 9.51 10.87 4.91
C PRO A 192 8.84 12.22 5.19
N LYS A 193 9.21 12.83 6.31
CA LYS A 193 8.66 14.12 6.74
C LYS A 193 8.90 15.22 5.69
N GLY A 194 7.91 16.09 5.50
CA GLY A 194 8.01 17.23 4.57
C GLY A 194 7.88 16.87 3.09
N VAL A 195 7.26 15.74 2.78
CA VAL A 195 6.87 15.34 1.41
C VAL A 195 5.35 15.34 1.33
N GLY A 196 4.82 16.04 0.33
CA GLY A 196 3.39 16.04 0.03
C GLY A 196 3.03 15.00 -1.02
N THR A 197 1.77 14.57 -0.99
CA THR A 197 1.17 13.77 -2.06
C THR A 197 -0.14 14.37 -2.52
N CYS A 198 -0.53 14.15 -3.78
CA CYS A 198 -1.84 14.49 -4.29
C CYS A 198 -2.39 13.35 -5.16
N GLU A 199 -3.70 13.33 -5.36
CA GLU A 199 -4.37 12.36 -6.23
C GLU A 199 -3.83 12.41 -7.66
N ASP A 200 -3.67 13.61 -8.19
CA ASP A 200 -3.33 13.82 -9.60
C ASP A 200 -2.30 14.94 -9.84
N ALA A 201 -1.95 15.11 -11.12
CA ALA A 201 -0.99 16.13 -11.56
C ALA A 201 -1.52 17.57 -11.47
N GLY A 202 -2.83 17.75 -11.31
CA GLY A 202 -3.46 19.04 -11.06
C GLY A 202 -3.30 19.53 -9.62
N GLY A 203 -2.87 18.66 -8.70
CA GLY A 203 -2.80 18.98 -7.28
C GLY A 203 -4.18 19.00 -6.64
N THR A 204 -5.08 18.14 -7.10
CA THR A 204 -6.36 17.88 -6.44
C THR A 204 -6.17 16.82 -5.34
N GLY A 205 -7.01 16.88 -4.29
CA GLY A 205 -6.98 15.89 -3.21
C GLY A 205 -5.59 15.70 -2.63
N CYS A 206 -5.11 16.65 -1.84
CA CYS A 206 -3.72 16.65 -1.38
C CYS A 206 -3.61 16.29 0.11
N ALA A 207 -2.51 15.61 0.46
CA ALA A 207 -2.19 15.28 1.84
C ALA A 207 -2.16 16.54 2.72
N PHE A 208 -2.61 16.38 3.96
CA PHE A 208 -2.68 17.43 4.98
C PHE A 208 -3.64 18.60 4.71
N SER A 209 -4.29 18.65 3.54
CA SER A 209 -5.47 19.51 3.30
C SER A 209 -6.75 18.70 3.10
N SER A 210 -6.65 17.56 2.42
CA SER A 210 -7.78 16.68 2.09
C SER A 210 -7.74 15.40 2.92
N PHE A 211 -6.64 14.65 2.85
CA PHE A 211 -6.47 13.39 3.57
C PHE A 211 -5.15 13.34 4.37
N CYS A 212 -5.02 12.35 5.24
CA CYS A 212 -3.81 12.00 5.98
C CYS A 212 -3.18 10.71 5.49
N ALA A 213 -3.99 9.80 4.96
CA ALA A 213 -3.61 8.62 4.19
C ALA A 213 -4.78 8.24 3.27
N TYR A 214 -4.54 7.29 2.37
CA TYR A 214 -5.60 6.62 1.63
C TYR A 214 -5.12 5.24 1.19
N HIS A 215 -6.07 4.39 0.81
CA HIS A 215 -5.81 3.16 0.09
C HIS A 215 -6.43 3.18 -1.31
N SER A 216 -5.84 2.37 -2.21
CA SER A 216 -6.25 2.23 -3.60
C SER A 216 -5.77 0.88 -4.16
N TRP A 217 -6.15 0.57 -5.39
CA TRP A 217 -5.72 -0.65 -6.07
C TRP A 217 -5.48 -0.43 -7.57
N SER A 218 -4.78 -1.38 -8.18
CA SER A 218 -4.60 -1.43 -9.62
C SER A 218 -4.32 -2.85 -10.09
N GLY A 219 -4.77 -3.21 -11.30
CA GLY A 219 -4.58 -4.55 -11.87
C GLY A 219 -5.66 -5.52 -11.45
N MET A 220 -5.45 -6.82 -11.64
CA MET A 220 -6.46 -7.84 -11.33
C MET A 220 -5.83 -9.20 -11.01
N GLY A 221 -6.50 -10.01 -10.20
CA GLY A 221 -6.05 -11.36 -9.88
C GLY A 221 -4.62 -11.36 -9.30
N ALA A 222 -3.73 -12.19 -9.85
CA ALA A 222 -2.36 -12.33 -9.34
C ALA A 222 -1.47 -11.08 -9.55
N THR A 223 -1.84 -10.16 -10.44
CA THR A 223 -1.08 -8.92 -10.70
C THR A 223 -1.68 -7.71 -9.99
N GLU A 224 -2.76 -7.92 -9.23
CA GLU A 224 -3.41 -6.87 -8.47
C GLU A 224 -2.49 -6.34 -7.38
N VAL A 225 -2.40 -5.02 -7.30
CA VAL A 225 -1.65 -4.29 -6.29
C VAL A 225 -2.68 -3.49 -5.50
N ARG A 226 -2.97 -3.91 -4.27
CA ARG A 226 -3.65 -3.07 -3.28
C ARG A 226 -2.60 -2.36 -2.46
N TYR A 227 -2.77 -1.07 -2.26
CA TYR A 227 -1.75 -0.26 -1.64
C TYR A 227 -2.33 0.90 -0.86
N ALA A 228 -1.53 1.40 0.07
CA ALA A 228 -1.84 2.60 0.82
C ALA A 228 -0.71 3.62 0.66
N ASN A 229 -1.11 4.86 0.37
CA ASN A 229 -0.24 6.01 0.40
C ASN A 229 -0.21 6.57 1.83
N MET A 230 0.96 6.53 2.45
CA MET A 230 1.15 6.92 3.85
C MET A 230 2.09 8.14 3.95
N PRO A 231 1.59 9.37 3.73
CA PRO A 231 2.29 10.58 4.13
C PRO A 231 2.71 10.52 5.60
N TYR A 232 3.83 11.15 5.93
CA TYR A 232 4.30 11.22 7.31
C TYR A 232 3.37 12.13 8.11
N ALA A 233 2.45 11.55 8.89
CA ALA A 233 1.33 12.27 9.53
C ALA A 233 1.79 13.49 10.36
N ASP A 234 2.89 13.36 11.10
CA ASP A 234 3.49 14.43 11.91
C ASP A 234 4.23 15.51 11.07
N THR A 235 4.15 15.48 9.74
CA THR A 235 4.49 16.65 8.91
C THR A 235 3.54 17.82 9.19
N ARG A 236 2.28 17.51 9.47
CA ARG A 236 1.21 18.46 9.81
C ARG A 236 0.37 17.90 10.96
N PRO A 237 0.92 17.83 12.19
CA PRO A 237 0.21 17.26 13.34
C PRO A 237 -1.11 18.02 13.66
N GLU A 238 -1.20 19.28 13.29
CA GLU A 238 -2.44 20.07 13.37
C GLU A 238 -3.58 19.52 12.50
N ALA A 239 -3.24 18.87 11.37
CA ALA A 239 -4.20 18.33 10.41
C ALA A 239 -4.38 16.81 10.57
N CYS A 240 -3.30 16.09 10.88
CA CYS A 240 -3.22 14.63 10.83
C CYS A 240 -2.68 13.98 12.10
N GLY A 241 -2.32 14.76 13.12
CA GLY A 241 -1.82 14.23 14.38
C GLY A 241 -2.94 13.94 15.38
N THR A 242 -2.83 12.84 16.10
CA THR A 242 -3.73 12.46 17.20
C THR A 242 -3.39 13.19 18.50
N GLY A 243 -2.13 13.63 18.64
CA GLY A 243 -1.59 14.23 19.86
C GLY A 243 -1.25 13.21 20.96
N GLN A 244 -1.35 11.90 20.67
CA GLN A 244 -0.99 10.83 21.60
C GLN A 244 0.20 10.05 21.07
N ARG A 245 1.25 9.88 21.90
CA ARG A 245 2.49 9.20 21.53
C ARG A 245 2.81 8.03 22.48
N PRO A 246 1.94 7.00 22.60
CA PRO A 246 2.17 5.93 23.57
C PRO A 246 3.50 5.17 23.34
N ASN A 247 4.04 5.17 22.12
CA ASN A 247 5.34 4.56 21.77
C ASN A 247 6.49 5.58 21.69
N ASN A 248 6.28 6.81 22.15
CA ASN A 248 7.26 7.91 22.11
C ASN A 248 7.84 8.14 20.70
N SER A 249 6.98 8.08 19.67
CA SER A 249 7.41 8.13 18.27
C SER A 249 6.43 8.87 17.40
N ASP A 250 6.94 9.67 16.45
CA ASP A 250 6.13 10.28 15.38
C ASP A 250 5.31 9.24 14.60
N ALA A 251 5.73 7.97 14.62
CA ALA A 251 5.00 6.87 14.02
C ALA A 251 3.62 6.64 14.64
N ASP A 252 3.36 7.05 15.89
CA ASP A 252 2.06 6.82 16.55
C ASP A 252 0.89 7.45 15.79
N ASP A 253 1.06 8.67 15.25
CA ASP A 253 0.06 9.32 14.41
C ASP A 253 -0.10 8.61 13.06
N THR A 254 1.02 8.19 12.46
CA THR A 254 0.98 7.39 11.23
C THR A 254 0.30 6.04 11.46
N LEU A 255 0.45 5.43 12.64
CA LEU A 255 -0.16 4.14 12.98
C LEU A 255 -1.67 4.22 13.05
N ASN A 256 -2.24 5.32 13.56
CA ASN A 256 -3.68 5.55 13.53
C ASN A 256 -4.23 5.51 12.10
N VAL A 257 -3.62 6.25 11.18
CA VAL A 257 -4.05 6.25 9.77
C VAL A 257 -3.69 4.92 9.06
N THR A 258 -2.59 4.27 9.44
CA THR A 258 -2.23 2.93 8.93
C THR A 258 -3.29 1.89 9.32
N SER A 259 -3.80 1.96 10.54
CA SER A 259 -4.88 1.07 11.02
C SER A 259 -6.14 1.25 10.17
N HIS A 260 -6.54 2.50 9.96
CA HIS A 260 -7.70 2.88 9.14
C HIS A 260 -7.56 2.31 7.73
N GLU A 261 -6.50 2.67 7.00
CA GLU A 261 -6.31 2.22 5.61
C GLU A 261 -6.18 0.70 5.50
N HIS A 262 -5.52 0.05 6.47
CA HIS A 262 -5.40 -1.41 6.44
C HIS A 262 -6.75 -2.09 6.66
N ARG A 263 -7.59 -1.54 7.53
CA ARG A 263 -8.91 -2.12 7.80
C ARG A 263 -9.82 -1.97 6.59
N GLU A 264 -9.87 -0.79 5.99
CA GLU A 264 -10.66 -0.49 4.78
C GLU A 264 -10.23 -1.35 3.61
N MET A 265 -8.92 -1.45 3.37
CA MET A 265 -8.38 -2.37 2.37
C MET A 265 -8.80 -3.83 2.60
N ILE A 266 -9.05 -4.24 3.85
CA ILE A 266 -9.49 -5.62 4.14
C ILE A 266 -10.99 -5.83 3.85
N ASN A 267 -11.89 -4.94 4.28
CA ASN A 267 -13.32 -5.14 4.06
C ASN A 267 -13.84 -4.55 2.75
N ASP A 268 -13.14 -3.61 2.13
CA ASP A 268 -13.46 -3.09 0.80
C ASP A 268 -12.22 -2.80 -0.05
N PRO A 269 -11.43 -3.84 -0.37
CA PRO A 269 -10.18 -3.70 -1.12
C PRO A 269 -10.27 -2.99 -2.46
N ASN A 270 -11.45 -3.04 -3.09
CA ASN A 270 -11.67 -2.58 -4.46
C ASN A 270 -12.69 -1.43 -4.56
N GLY A 271 -13.22 -0.96 -3.42
CA GLY A 271 -14.22 0.11 -3.35
C GLY A 271 -15.58 -0.30 -3.89
N ASN A 272 -15.92 -1.58 -3.81
CA ASN A 272 -17.16 -2.16 -4.30
C ASN A 272 -17.72 -3.26 -3.39
N ALA A 273 -17.21 -3.43 -2.17
CA ALA A 273 -17.63 -4.46 -1.23
C ALA A 273 -18.47 -3.90 -0.08
N TRP A 274 -17.94 -3.04 0.80
CA TRP A 274 -18.63 -2.66 2.04
C TRP A 274 -18.54 -1.16 2.35
N TYR A 275 -19.61 -0.44 2.01
CA TYR A 275 -19.78 0.98 2.31
C TYR A 275 -21.26 1.31 2.58
N ASP A 276 -21.52 2.44 3.24
CA ASP A 276 -22.89 2.88 3.54
C ASP A 276 -23.58 3.57 2.35
N ALA A 277 -24.83 4.02 2.53
CA ALA A 277 -25.60 4.67 1.46
C ALA A 277 -25.00 5.99 0.94
N TYR A 278 -24.02 6.56 1.64
CA TYR A 278 -23.31 7.80 1.28
C TYR A 278 -21.88 7.53 0.79
N GLY A 279 -21.50 6.27 0.64
CA GLY A 279 -20.16 5.88 0.19
C GLY A 279 -19.09 5.91 1.26
N ASN A 280 -19.44 6.02 2.55
CA ASN A 280 -18.42 5.94 3.61
C ASN A 280 -18.10 4.47 3.88
N GLU A 281 -16.81 4.14 3.89
CA GLU A 281 -16.29 2.85 4.32
C GLU A 281 -16.39 2.70 5.84
N GLY A 282 -16.01 1.54 6.38
CA GLY A 282 -16.20 1.26 7.81
C GLY A 282 -15.33 2.11 8.74
N SER A 283 -14.14 2.52 8.31
CA SER A 283 -13.23 3.30 9.15
C SER A 283 -13.51 4.80 8.99
N ASP A 284 -13.93 5.26 7.80
CA ASP A 284 -14.44 6.61 7.53
C ASP A 284 -15.47 7.07 8.57
N LYS A 285 -16.44 6.19 8.89
CA LYS A 285 -17.55 6.50 9.82
C LYS A 285 -17.07 6.83 11.23
N CYS A 286 -15.85 6.41 11.57
CA CYS A 286 -15.26 6.52 12.89
C CYS A 286 -14.00 7.38 12.92
N ALA A 287 -13.66 8.03 11.80
CA ALA A 287 -12.53 8.94 11.73
C ALA A 287 -12.55 9.94 12.90
N TRP A 288 -11.41 10.06 13.58
CA TRP A 288 -11.19 10.91 14.75
C TRP A 288 -11.99 10.58 16.02
N ARG A 289 -12.67 9.43 16.07
CA ARG A 289 -13.29 8.90 17.30
C ARG A 289 -12.36 7.84 17.88
N PHE A 290 -11.91 8.04 19.12
CA PHE A 290 -10.92 7.15 19.75
C PHE A 290 -11.49 6.37 20.94
N GLY A 291 -12.77 6.51 21.25
CA GLY A 291 -13.39 5.81 22.37
C GLY A 291 -12.74 6.10 23.72
N THR A 292 -12.74 5.10 24.59
CA THR A 292 -12.27 5.22 25.97
C THR A 292 -10.81 4.74 26.10
N PRO A 293 -9.92 5.52 26.74
CA PRO A 293 -8.58 5.07 27.09
C PRO A 293 -8.56 3.76 27.88
N LEU A 294 -7.60 2.89 27.57
CA LEU A 294 -7.28 1.71 28.40
C LEU A 294 -6.19 2.02 29.42
N GLY A 295 -5.32 2.99 29.10
CA GLY A 295 -4.23 3.40 29.98
C GLY A 295 -3.37 4.49 29.35
N ARG A 296 -2.20 4.71 29.96
CA ARG A 296 -1.23 5.72 29.54
C ARG A 296 0.19 5.25 29.80
N THR A 297 1.09 5.59 28.89
CA THR A 297 2.55 5.49 29.08
C THR A 297 3.08 6.84 29.56
N ALA A 298 4.40 6.97 29.69
CA ALA A 298 5.02 8.25 30.02
C ALA A 298 4.81 9.34 28.94
N THR A 299 4.47 8.95 27.71
CA THR A 299 4.50 9.83 26.53
C THR A 299 3.15 9.92 25.81
N GLY A 300 2.16 9.14 26.20
CA GLY A 300 0.82 9.24 25.63
C GLY A 300 -0.19 8.26 26.20
N THR A 301 -1.45 8.53 25.90
CA THR A 301 -2.57 7.63 26.19
C THR A 301 -2.63 6.52 25.15
N TYR A 302 -3.14 5.34 25.53
CA TYR A 302 -3.43 4.25 24.60
C TYR A 302 -4.86 3.71 24.83
N ASN A 303 -5.48 3.24 23.76
CA ASN A 303 -6.83 2.66 23.75
C ASN A 303 -6.88 1.29 23.07
N GLN A 304 -5.74 0.82 22.56
CA GLN A 304 -5.57 -0.49 21.93
C GLN A 304 -4.36 -1.19 22.55
N VAL A 305 -4.51 -2.48 22.81
CA VAL A 305 -3.41 -3.40 23.10
C VAL A 305 -3.46 -4.46 22.01
N ILE A 306 -2.42 -4.50 21.18
CA ILE A 306 -2.28 -5.49 20.12
C ILE A 306 -1.00 -6.25 20.39
N SER A 307 -1.13 -7.53 20.68
CA SER A 307 -0.12 -8.39 21.25
C SER A 307 0.41 -7.77 22.55
N SER A 308 1.71 -7.53 22.65
CA SER A 308 2.34 -6.87 23.80
C SER A 308 2.56 -5.36 23.63
N HIS A 309 1.97 -4.73 22.60
CA HIS A 309 2.21 -3.33 22.26
C HIS A 309 0.95 -2.49 22.43
N VAL A 310 1.13 -1.20 22.70
CA VAL A 310 0.05 -0.24 22.98
C VAL A 310 -0.06 0.79 21.86
N TYR A 311 -1.30 1.16 21.51
CA TYR A 311 -1.56 2.09 20.42
C TYR A 311 -2.72 3.02 20.75
N TRP A 312 -2.72 4.19 20.10
CA TRP A 312 -3.83 5.13 20.10
C TRP A 312 -4.42 5.19 18.70
N LEU A 313 -5.46 4.39 18.45
CA LEU A 313 -6.08 4.21 17.13
C LEU A 313 -7.55 4.63 17.20
N GLN A 314 -8.13 5.07 16.09
CA GLN A 314 -9.57 5.30 16.05
C GLN A 314 -10.37 4.01 16.40
N GLU A 315 -11.60 4.20 16.83
CA GLU A 315 -12.61 3.17 16.84
C GLU A 315 -12.99 2.79 15.40
N GLU A 316 -13.67 1.66 15.26
CA GLU A 316 -14.07 1.13 13.96
C GLU A 316 -15.55 0.82 13.93
N TRP A 317 -16.20 1.04 12.78
CA TRP A 317 -17.63 0.80 12.66
C TRP A 317 -17.96 -0.68 12.81
N SER A 318 -19.01 -0.98 13.57
CA SER A 318 -19.62 -2.30 13.64
C SER A 318 -21.09 -2.23 13.28
N ASN A 319 -21.49 -2.96 12.24
CA ASN A 319 -22.89 -3.19 11.91
C ASN A 319 -23.65 -3.88 13.05
N ALA A 320 -23.01 -4.81 13.77
CA ALA A 320 -23.60 -5.51 14.92
C ALA A 320 -23.88 -4.61 16.14
N ARG A 321 -23.24 -3.43 16.20
CA ARG A 321 -23.46 -2.42 17.23
C ARG A 321 -24.07 -1.12 16.70
N SER A 322 -24.20 -1.00 15.38
CA SER A 322 -24.57 0.24 14.68
C SER A 322 -23.82 1.45 15.22
N GLY A 323 -22.51 1.31 15.40
CA GLY A 323 -21.67 2.32 16.04
C GLY A 323 -20.18 2.02 15.97
N CYS A 324 -19.39 3.03 16.32
CA CYS A 324 -17.94 2.94 16.45
C CYS A 324 -17.58 2.20 17.74
N VAL A 325 -16.69 1.22 17.64
CA VAL A 325 -16.23 0.40 18.76
C VAL A 325 -14.72 0.18 18.71
N GLN A 326 -14.09 0.01 19.86
CA GLN A 326 -12.65 -0.28 19.95
C GLN A 326 -12.29 -1.73 19.59
N ARG A 327 -13.27 -2.64 19.52
CA ARG A 327 -13.08 -4.08 19.26
C ARG A 327 -14.39 -4.75 18.84
N GLY A 328 -14.28 -5.91 18.22
CA GLY A 328 -15.40 -6.78 17.85
C GLY A 328 -16.15 -7.32 19.06
N VAL A 329 -17.32 -7.92 18.80
CA VAL A 329 -18.29 -8.36 19.80
C VAL A 329 -18.74 -9.78 19.58
#